data_AF-A0A0D1C8R8-F1
#
_entry.id   AF-A0A0D1C8R8-F1
#
_cell.length_a   1.000
_cell.length_b   1.000
_cell.length_c   1.000
_cell.angle_alpha   90.00
_cell.angle_beta   90.00
_cell.angle_gamma   90.00
#
_symmetry.space_group_name_H-M   'P 1'
#
loop_
_entity.id
_entity.type
_entity.pdbx_description
1 polymer ?
#
loop_
_entity_poly.entity_id
_entity_poly.type
_entity_poly.pdbx_seq_one_letter_code
_entity_poly.pdbx_strand_id
1 'polypeptide(L)'
;MAVCDVLRCQNQPTERFITNEDVFMEAAVCGEHMAKLSAGEGWEYNGMDRELVMGSDLAPALVNFEITECVGNGATLTIERAGDEKPYTVWLSEKDQREIAAMFY
;
A
#
# COMPACT_ATOMS: atom_id res chain seq x y z
N MET A 1 15.34 14.03 -18.18
CA MET A 1 15.43 12.57 -18.39
C MET A 1 14.30 11.94 -17.61
N ALA A 2 13.54 11.02 -18.21
CA ALA A 2 12.56 10.26 -17.44
C ALA A 2 13.32 9.33 -16.48
N VAL A 3 12.81 9.20 -15.26
CA VAL A 3 13.32 8.27 -14.25
C VAL A 3 12.34 7.11 -14.14
N CYS A 4 12.79 6.01 -13.55
CA CYS A 4 11.95 4.89 -13.20
C CYS A 4 10.81 5.36 -12.29
N ASP A 5 9.57 4.94 -12.60
CA ASP A 5 8.38 5.28 -11.82
C ASP A 5 8.30 4.53 -10.48
N VAL A 6 9.29 3.68 -10.18
CA VAL A 6 9.40 3.04 -8.86
C VAL A 6 9.90 4.06 -7.86
N LEU A 7 9.20 4.19 -6.75
CA LEU A 7 9.48 5.14 -5.67
C LEU A 7 10.98 5.11 -5.31
N ARG A 8 11.60 6.30 -5.23
CA ARG A 8 13.04 6.53 -4.93
C ARG A 8 14.04 5.98 -5.95
N CYS A 9 13.61 5.29 -7.01
CA CYS A 9 14.51 4.82 -8.05
C CYS A 9 14.96 5.96 -8.97
N GLN A 10 16.28 6.13 -9.12
CA GLN A 10 16.86 7.16 -10.01
C GLN A 10 17.38 6.58 -11.33
N ASN A 11 17.17 5.28 -11.56
CA ASN A 11 17.62 4.63 -12.79
C ASN A 11 16.79 5.07 -13.99
N GLN A 12 17.40 5.01 -15.17
CA GLN A 12 16.69 5.27 -16.41
C GLN A 12 15.71 4.13 -16.72
N PRO A 13 14.46 4.43 -17.09
CA PRO A 13 13.51 3.40 -17.48
C PRO A 13 13.94 2.76 -18.80
N THR A 14 13.79 1.45 -18.87
CA THR A 14 14.11 0.65 -20.06
C THR A 14 12.87 0.01 -20.66
N GLU A 15 11.83 -0.20 -19.86
CA GLU A 15 10.63 -0.95 -20.21
C GLU A 15 9.37 -0.32 -19.61
N ARG A 16 8.20 -0.78 -20.06
CA ARG A 16 6.91 -0.38 -19.52
C ARG A 16 6.25 -1.57 -18.84
N PHE A 17 5.93 -1.40 -17.57
CA PHE A 17 5.10 -2.32 -16.83
C PHE A 17 3.63 -1.99 -17.07
N ILE A 18 2.87 -3.01 -17.46
CA ILE A 18 1.42 -2.95 -17.68
C ILE A 18 0.83 -4.15 -16.94
N THR A 19 -0.19 -3.91 -16.13
CA THR A 19 -0.87 -4.93 -15.35
C THR A 19 -2.28 -5.19 -15.88
N ASN A 20 -2.82 -6.37 -15.58
CA ASN A 20 -4.23 -6.67 -15.83
C ASN A 20 -5.14 -6.21 -14.67
N GLU A 21 -4.56 -5.82 -13.53
CA GLU A 21 -5.31 -5.35 -12.35
C GLU A 21 -5.90 -3.95 -12.56
N ASP A 22 -5.23 -3.12 -13.36
CA ASP A 22 -5.74 -1.83 -13.84
C ASP A 22 -5.29 -1.61 -15.28
N VAL A 23 -6.24 -1.65 -16.22
CA VAL A 23 -5.98 -1.55 -17.66
C VAL A 23 -5.50 -0.16 -18.12
N PHE A 24 -5.62 0.85 -17.27
CA PHE A 24 -5.14 2.21 -17.52
C PHE A 24 -3.81 2.50 -16.83
N MET A 25 -3.34 1.59 -15.98
CA MET A 25 -2.07 1.70 -15.29
C MET A 25 -0.92 1.27 -16.22
N GLU A 26 -0.03 2.22 -16.48
CA GLU A 26 1.24 2.01 -17.16
C GLU A 26 2.34 2.72 -16.35
N ALA A 27 3.44 2.03 -16.11
CA ALA A 27 4.60 2.61 -15.41
C ALA A 27 5.90 2.32 -16.17
N ALA A 28 6.74 3.33 -16.34
CA ALA A 28 8.06 3.23 -16.93
C ALA A 28 9.07 2.73 -15.89
N VAL A 29 9.57 1.50 -16.05
CA VAL A 29 10.45 0.84 -15.07
C VAL A 29 11.83 0.56 -15.65
N CYS A 30 12.86 0.57 -14.80
CA CYS A 30 14.19 0.09 -15.18
C CYS A 30 14.23 -1.45 -15.20
N GLY A 31 15.20 -2.03 -15.90
CA GLY A 31 15.28 -3.48 -16.09
C GLY A 31 15.39 -4.29 -14.79
N GLU A 32 15.97 -3.73 -13.73
CA GLU A 32 16.02 -4.40 -12.43
C GLU A 32 14.62 -4.54 -11.80
N HIS A 33 13.83 -3.46 -11.81
CA HIS A 33 12.47 -3.50 -11.29
C HIS A 33 11.54 -4.31 -12.20
N MET A 34 11.75 -4.26 -13.51
CA MET A 34 11.01 -5.12 -14.45
C MET A 34 11.25 -6.61 -14.17
N ALA A 35 12.50 -7.00 -13.84
CA ALA A 35 12.83 -8.37 -13.49
C ALA A 35 12.14 -8.82 -12.19
N LYS A 36 12.10 -7.94 -11.17
CA LYS A 36 11.39 -8.18 -9.90
C LYS A 36 9.88 -8.33 -10.11
N LEU A 37 9.27 -7.43 -10.87
CA LEU A 37 7.85 -7.49 -11.24
C LEU A 37 7.53 -8.78 -12.01
N SER A 38 8.38 -9.16 -12.96
CA SER A 38 8.23 -10.40 -13.74
C SER A 38 8.41 -11.66 -12.89
N ALA A 39 9.16 -11.59 -11.79
CA ALA A 39 9.30 -12.66 -10.82
C ALA A 39 8.10 -12.78 -9.85
N GLY A 40 7.13 -11.86 -9.94
CA GLY A 40 5.95 -11.83 -9.08
C GLY A 40 6.19 -11.13 -7.74
N GLU A 41 7.19 -10.25 -7.65
CA GLU A 41 7.34 -9.39 -6.47
C GLU A 41 6.10 -8.51 -6.30
N GLY A 42 5.65 -8.36 -5.05
CA GLY A 42 4.51 -7.50 -4.72
C GLY A 42 4.79 -6.06 -5.13
N TRP A 43 3.73 -5.33 -5.45
CA TRP A 43 3.78 -3.93 -5.82
C TRP A 43 2.44 -3.24 -5.51
N GLU A 44 2.47 -1.93 -5.32
CA GLU A 44 1.29 -1.07 -5.18
C GLU A 44 1.46 0.13 -6.08
N TYR A 45 0.37 0.60 -6.70
CA TYR A 45 0.39 1.78 -7.55
C TYR A 45 -0.29 2.96 -6.85
N ASN A 46 0.49 3.98 -6.53
CA ASN A 46 -0.03 5.26 -6.09
C ASN A 46 -0.51 6.05 -7.31
N GLY A 47 -1.79 5.91 -7.64
CA GLY A 47 -2.40 6.58 -8.79
C GLY A 47 -2.41 8.12 -8.73
N MET A 48 -2.19 8.74 -7.56
CA MET A 48 -2.12 10.20 -7.46
C MET A 48 -0.77 10.74 -7.96
N ASP A 49 0.32 10.16 -7.51
CA ASP A 49 1.68 10.58 -7.85
C ASP A 49 2.26 9.80 -9.06
N ARG A 50 1.52 8.81 -9.56
CA ARG A 50 1.93 7.86 -10.61
C ARG A 50 3.19 7.09 -10.24
N GLU A 51 3.29 6.71 -8.98
CA GLU A 51 4.45 6.01 -8.44
C GLU A 51 4.13 4.54 -8.19
N LEU A 52 5.06 3.67 -8.54
CA LEU A 52 5.08 2.27 -8.16
C LEU A 52 5.85 2.10 -6.86
N VAL A 53 5.23 1.45 -5.88
CA VAL A 53 5.87 1.11 -4.62
C VAL A 53 6.17 -0.38 -4.65
N MET A 54 7.41 -0.77 -4.29
CA MET A 54 7.89 -2.15 -4.37
C MET A 54 8.79 -2.50 -3.18
N GLY A 55 8.95 -3.79 -2.91
CA GLY A 55 9.92 -4.32 -1.96
C GLY A 55 9.77 -3.73 -0.56
N SER A 56 10.86 -3.19 0.00
CA SER A 56 10.87 -2.63 1.36
C SER A 56 10.08 -1.32 1.51
N ASP A 57 9.68 -0.69 0.41
CA ASP A 57 8.83 0.51 0.46
C ASP A 57 7.34 0.16 0.52
N LEU A 58 6.95 -1.10 0.27
CA LEU A 58 5.56 -1.55 0.43
C LEU A 58 5.12 -1.49 1.88
N ALA A 59 3.88 -1.07 2.08
CA ALA A 59 3.27 -1.20 3.39
C ALA A 59 3.20 -2.70 3.76
N PRO A 60 3.58 -3.08 4.99
CA PRO A 60 3.44 -4.47 5.41
C PRO A 60 1.97 -4.86 5.33
N ALA A 61 1.73 -6.03 4.72
CA ALA A 61 0.38 -6.51 4.44
C ALA A 61 -0.46 -6.58 5.72
N LEU A 62 -1.71 -6.13 5.64
CA LEU A 62 -2.66 -6.27 6.74
C LEU A 62 -3.01 -7.75 6.91
N VAL A 63 -2.70 -8.32 8.07
CA VAL A 63 -3.02 -9.71 8.41
C VAL A 63 -4.39 -9.79 9.06
N ASN A 64 -4.63 -8.93 10.04
CA ASN A 64 -5.90 -8.87 10.74
C ASN A 64 -6.16 -7.46 11.28
N PHE A 65 -7.43 -7.14 11.50
CA PHE A 65 -7.82 -5.94 12.24
C PHE A 65 -9.03 -6.23 13.12
N GLU A 66 -9.07 -5.60 14.28
CA GLU A 66 -10.18 -5.71 15.22
C GLU A 66 -10.57 -4.33 15.73
N ILE A 67 -11.86 -4.05 15.71
CA ILE A 67 -12.43 -2.84 16.31
C ILE A 67 -13.12 -3.25 17.60
N THR A 68 -12.64 -2.73 18.72
CA THR A 68 -13.27 -2.91 20.04
C THR A 68 -13.88 -1.59 20.48
N GLU A 69 -15.21 -1.58 20.66
CA GLU A 69 -15.92 -0.46 21.27
C GLU A 69 -15.51 -0.31 22.75
N CYS A 70 -15.21 0.92 23.17
CA CYS A 70 -14.90 1.21 24.57
C CYS A 70 -16.14 1.72 25.30
N VAL A 71 -16.12 1.66 26.63
CA VAL A 71 -17.17 2.28 27.47
C VAL A 71 -17.11 3.80 27.28
N GLY A 72 -18.00 4.37 26.46
CA GLY A 72 -18.04 5.78 26.06
C GLY A 72 -18.27 5.96 24.55
N ASN A 73 -17.91 7.11 23.96
CA ASN A 73 -18.00 7.39 22.51
C ASN A 73 -16.70 7.04 21.75
N GLY A 74 -15.79 6.29 22.37
CA GLY A 74 -14.50 5.93 21.78
C GLY A 74 -14.47 4.47 21.34
N ALA A 75 -13.69 4.17 20.31
CA ALA A 75 -13.36 2.80 19.92
C ALA A 75 -11.85 2.65 19.85
N THR A 76 -11.38 1.42 19.90
CA THR A 76 -9.97 1.08 19.66
C THR A 76 -9.88 0.21 18.43
N LEU A 77 -8.97 0.55 17.53
CA LEU A 77 -8.63 -0.25 16.36
C LEU A 77 -7.28 -0.90 16.61
N THR A 78 -7.28 -2.22 16.69
CA THR A 78 -6.08 -3.04 16.79
C THR A 78 -5.76 -3.59 15.41
N ILE A 79 -4.54 -3.35 14.95
CA ILE A 79 -4.07 -3.72 13.61
C ILE A 79 -2.91 -4.68 13.75
N GLU A 80 -3.00 -5.81 13.05
CA GLU A 80 -1.93 -6.79 12.91
C GLU A 80 -1.43 -6.76 11.46
N ARG A 81 -0.14 -6.48 11.28
CA ARG A 81 0.51 -6.46 9.96
C ARG A 81 1.56 -7.56 9.88
N ALA A 82 1.80 -8.03 8.67
CA ALA A 82 2.81 -9.04 8.40
C ALA A 82 4.20 -8.50 8.79
N GLY A 83 4.88 -9.23 9.67
CA GLY A 83 6.22 -8.88 10.13
C GLY A 83 6.29 -7.97 11.37
N ASP A 84 5.16 -7.47 11.89
CA ASP A 84 5.16 -6.80 13.19
C ASP A 84 5.33 -7.83 14.33
N GLU A 85 6.17 -7.52 15.32
CA GLU A 85 6.37 -8.40 16.49
C GLU A 85 5.12 -8.48 17.39
N LYS A 86 4.26 -7.47 17.33
CA LYS A 86 2.99 -7.40 18.08
C LYS A 86 1.99 -6.49 17.36
N PRO A 87 0.68 -6.72 17.51
CA PRO A 87 -0.33 -5.80 17.00
C PRO A 87 -0.20 -4.44 17.68
N TYR A 88 -0.56 -3.39 16.94
CA TYR A 88 -0.61 -2.03 17.48
C TYR A 88 -2.05 -1.54 17.57
N THR A 89 -2.34 -0.80 18.63
CA THR A 89 -3.70 -0.31 18.92
C THR A 89 -3.71 1.21 18.85
N VAL A 90 -4.68 1.74 18.09
CA VAL A 90 -4.94 3.17 17.98
C VAL A 90 -6.34 3.49 18.53
N TRP A 91 -6.47 4.65 19.16
CA TRP A 91 -7.78 5.14 19.60
C TRP A 91 -8.47 5.85 18.44
N LEU A 92 -9.73 5.50 18.21
CA LEU A 92 -10.59 6.11 17.20
C LEU A 92 -11.55 7.09 17.85
N SER A 93 -11.53 8.34 17.39
CA SER A 93 -12.58 9.30 17.73
C SER A 93 -13.91 8.91 17.09
N GLU A 94 -15.02 9.48 17.58
CA GLU A 94 -16.35 9.30 16.98
C GLU A 94 -16.36 9.69 15.49
N LYS A 95 -15.53 10.67 15.09
CA LYS A 95 -15.36 11.06 13.68
C LYS A 95 -14.70 9.94 12.88
N ASP A 96 -13.58 9.41 13.37
CA ASP A 96 -12.81 8.36 12.68
C ASP A 96 -13.64 7.08 12.56
N GLN A 97 -14.42 6.74 13.59
CA GLN A 97 -15.35 5.61 13.56
C GLN A 97 -16.37 5.73 12.43
N ARG A 98 -16.93 6.92 12.22
CA ARG A 98 -17.91 7.16 11.13
C ARG A 98 -17.27 7.10 9.76
N GLU A 99 -16.06 7.64 9.61
CA GLU A 99 -15.32 7.57 8.33
C GLU A 99 -14.95 6.14 7.97
N ILE A 100 -14.49 5.35 8.94
CA ILE A 100 -14.16 3.93 8.75
C ILE A 100 -15.44 3.14 8.43
N ALA A 101 -16.52 3.32 9.19
CA ALA A 101 -17.79 2.63 8.95
C ALA A 101 -18.35 2.90 7.54
N ALA A 102 -18.14 4.10 6.99
CA ALA A 102 -18.56 4.45 5.63
C ALA A 102 -17.74 3.76 4.52
N MET A 103 -16.57 3.20 4.82
CA MET A 103 -15.77 2.45 3.85
C MET A 103 -16.23 0.99 3.67
N PHE A 104 -17.07 0.49 4.59
CA PHE A 104 -17.56 -0.90 4.61
C PHE A 104 -19.05 -1.05 4.24
N TYR A 105 -19.71 0.05 3.84
CA TYR A 105 -21.11 0.12 3.40
C TYR A 105 -21.20 0.64 1.97
#